data_AF-B9TDK5-F1
#
_entry.id   AF-B9TDK5-F1
#
_cell.length_a   1.000
_cell.length_b   1.000
_cell.length_c   1.000
_cell.angle_alpha   90.00
_cell.angle_beta   90.00
_cell.angle_gamma   90.00
#
_symmetry.space_group_name_H-M   'P 1'
#
loop_
_entity.id
_entity.type
_entity.pdbx_description
1 polymer ?
#
loop_
_entity_poly.entity_id
_entity_poly.type
_entity_poly.pdbx_seq_one_letter_code
_entity_poly.pdbx_strand_id
1 'polypeptide(L)'
;MWTPSLRYPDPAVEILDSRFERYRLPGAAVERLYTGTRWGEGPVWFGDGRYLLWSDLPNDRILRWSEETGSVEVYRRPSGITNGNTRDRQGRLVSCQHKKRCVVRTESDGGITVLADSFEGRRLNSPNDVIVKSDGSIWFTDPPFGISGYYEGCKAPAELPANVYRIDGVTGEISAVLTDIAGPNGLAFSPDESKLYLVESRAQPNRLISEWDVTVDGVGLANRRTLIDCGQGTADGLRVDVDGNLWCGWGM
;
A
#
# COMPACT_ATOMS: atom_id res chain seq x y z
N MET A 1 25.95 -6.39 -0.67
CA MET A 1 25.83 -5.31 -1.67
C MET A 1 25.15 -5.93 -2.89
N TRP A 2 24.06 -5.35 -3.40
CA TRP A 2 23.36 -5.91 -4.56
C TRP A 2 24.24 -5.84 -5.81
N THR A 3 24.19 -6.90 -6.62
CA THR A 3 24.88 -7.03 -7.90
C THR A 3 23.88 -7.49 -8.96
N PRO A 4 23.83 -6.88 -10.15
CA PRO A 4 22.99 -7.36 -11.24
C PRO A 4 23.32 -8.81 -11.60
N SER A 5 22.31 -9.59 -11.99
CA SER A 5 22.57 -10.92 -12.56
C SER A 5 23.28 -10.79 -13.91
N LEU A 6 24.27 -11.65 -14.14
CA LEU A 6 24.96 -11.78 -15.43
C LEU A 6 24.42 -12.95 -16.27
N ARG A 7 23.40 -13.67 -15.77
CA ARG A 7 22.85 -14.87 -16.40
C ARG A 7 21.32 -14.85 -16.39
N TYR A 8 20.77 -15.49 -17.41
CA TYR A 8 19.34 -15.73 -17.57
C TYR A 8 19.04 -17.24 -17.52
N PRO A 9 17.91 -17.66 -16.92
CA PRO A 9 17.01 -16.85 -16.10
C PRO A 9 17.73 -16.32 -14.84
N ASP A 10 17.29 -15.17 -14.32
CA ASP A 10 17.88 -14.55 -13.14
C ASP A 10 17.72 -15.48 -11.92
N PRO A 11 18.82 -15.87 -11.24
CA PRO A 11 18.76 -16.75 -10.06
C PRO A 11 18.03 -16.12 -8.87
N ALA A 12 17.80 -14.80 -8.86
CA ALA A 12 16.97 -14.16 -7.84
C ALA A 12 15.47 -14.51 -7.98
N VAL A 13 15.04 -15.07 -9.13
CA VAL A 13 13.67 -15.53 -9.35
C VAL A 13 13.62 -17.05 -9.17
N GLU A 14 13.31 -17.47 -7.95
CA GLU A 14 13.13 -18.87 -7.60
C GLU A 14 11.68 -19.32 -7.86
N ILE A 15 11.52 -20.47 -8.52
CA ILE A 15 10.21 -21.07 -8.80
C ILE A 15 10.02 -22.26 -7.86
N LEU A 16 9.09 -22.14 -6.91
CA LEU A 16 8.78 -23.20 -5.95
C LEU A 16 7.64 -24.12 -6.44
N ASP A 17 6.79 -23.62 -7.34
CA ASP A 17 5.65 -24.33 -7.91
C ASP A 17 5.56 -24.03 -9.42
N SER A 18 5.38 -25.07 -10.25
CA SER A 18 5.40 -24.94 -11.70
C SER A 18 4.29 -24.04 -12.25
N ARG A 19 3.21 -23.80 -11.49
CA ARG A 19 2.16 -22.84 -11.86
C ARG A 19 2.71 -21.42 -12.05
N PHE A 20 3.83 -21.08 -11.39
CA PHE A 20 4.45 -19.76 -11.53
C PHE A 20 5.30 -19.61 -12.81
N GLU A 21 5.66 -20.71 -13.50
CA GLU A 21 6.56 -20.67 -14.67
C GLU A 21 6.09 -19.73 -15.77
N ARG A 22 4.77 -19.63 -15.99
CA ARG A 22 4.18 -18.71 -16.99
C ARG A 22 4.42 -17.22 -16.70
N TYR A 23 4.70 -16.85 -15.46
CA TYR A 23 4.93 -15.45 -15.06
C TYR A 23 6.41 -15.06 -15.06
N ARG A 24 7.32 -16.04 -15.11
CA ARG A 24 8.74 -15.76 -15.28
C ARG A 24 9.02 -15.41 -16.74
N LEU A 25 9.52 -14.19 -16.97
CA LEU A 25 10.04 -13.78 -18.26
C LEU A 25 11.49 -14.30 -18.42
N PRO A 26 11.80 -15.22 -19.34
CA PRO A 26 13.13 -15.85 -19.41
C PRO A 26 14.28 -14.88 -19.67
N GLY A 27 14.01 -13.78 -20.38
CA GLY A 27 14.99 -12.73 -20.69
C GLY A 27 14.93 -11.52 -19.77
N ALA A 28 14.23 -11.60 -18.64
CA ALA A 28 14.18 -10.53 -17.65
C ALA A 28 15.01 -10.87 -16.41
N ALA A 29 15.53 -9.83 -15.77
CA ALA A 29 16.29 -9.89 -14.52
C ALA A 29 15.73 -8.87 -13.54
N VAL A 30 16.01 -9.07 -12.26
CA VAL A 30 15.71 -8.07 -11.22
C VAL A 30 16.69 -6.91 -11.39
N GLU A 31 16.16 -5.71 -11.54
CA GLU A 31 16.96 -4.49 -11.69
C GLU A 31 16.82 -3.58 -10.48
N ARG A 32 17.94 -3.05 -9.97
CA ARG A 32 17.94 -2.03 -8.92
C ARG A 32 17.91 -0.65 -9.55
N LEU A 33 16.71 -0.07 -9.61
CA LEU A 33 16.47 1.26 -10.18
C LEU A 33 17.05 2.40 -9.34
N TYR A 34 17.19 2.22 -8.02
CA TYR A 34 17.63 3.31 -7.13
C TYR A 34 18.30 2.83 -5.84
N THR A 35 19.12 3.70 -5.26
CA THR A 35 19.66 3.61 -3.90
C THR A 35 19.62 4.99 -3.25
N GLY A 36 19.47 5.06 -1.92
CA GLY A 36 19.51 6.34 -1.18
C GLY A 36 18.19 6.73 -0.49
N THR A 37 17.19 5.86 -0.57
CA THR A 37 16.00 5.90 0.29
C THR A 37 16.38 5.45 1.70
N ARG A 38 15.79 6.05 2.75
CA ARG A 38 15.95 5.54 4.14
C ARG A 38 14.95 4.43 4.44
N TRP A 39 13.68 4.65 4.06
CA TRP A 39 12.62 3.64 4.13
C TRP A 39 11.66 3.84 2.96
N GLY A 40 11.68 2.91 2.01
CA GLY A 40 11.00 3.02 0.73
C GLY A 40 9.67 2.27 0.75
N GLU A 41 8.59 2.98 0.44
CA GLU A 41 7.24 2.46 0.64
C GLU A 41 6.24 2.94 -0.41
N GLY A 42 5.07 2.30 -0.43
CA GLY A 42 3.91 2.75 -1.20
C GLY A 42 4.18 2.99 -2.69
N PRO A 43 4.78 2.05 -3.44
CA PRO A 43 5.02 2.23 -4.86
C PRO A 43 3.70 2.30 -5.65
N VAL A 44 3.62 3.21 -6.63
CA VAL A 44 2.48 3.36 -7.53
C VAL A 44 2.91 3.75 -8.94
N TRP A 45 2.39 3.03 -9.94
CA TRP A 45 2.71 3.24 -11.34
C TRP A 45 1.74 4.19 -12.04
N PHE A 46 2.28 5.17 -12.77
CA PHE A 46 1.54 6.08 -13.65
C PHE A 46 1.87 5.75 -15.10
N GLY A 47 1.12 4.83 -15.70
CA GLY A 47 1.37 4.35 -17.07
C GLY A 47 1.15 5.39 -18.17
N ASP A 48 0.26 6.34 -17.95
CA ASP A 48 0.01 7.52 -18.79
C ASP A 48 1.19 8.50 -18.83
N GLY A 49 2.02 8.52 -17.79
CA GLY A 49 3.25 9.31 -17.74
C GLY A 49 4.53 8.48 -17.80
N ARG A 50 4.42 7.14 -17.83
CA ARG A 50 5.54 6.18 -17.79
C ARG A 50 6.50 6.42 -16.63
N TYR A 51 5.96 6.59 -15.42
CA TYR A 51 6.79 6.77 -14.22
C TYR A 51 6.25 6.02 -12.99
N LEU A 52 7.18 5.61 -12.13
CA LEU A 52 6.90 5.02 -10.82
C LEU A 52 7.09 6.09 -9.75
N LEU A 53 6.11 6.24 -8.86
CA LEU A 53 6.26 7.00 -7.62
C LEU A 53 6.43 6.05 -6.44
N TRP A 54 7.20 6.46 -5.43
CA TRP A 54 7.24 5.81 -4.12
C TRP A 54 7.65 6.82 -3.05
N SER A 55 7.32 6.50 -1.81
CA SER A 55 7.61 7.33 -0.64
C SER A 55 8.95 7.00 -0.02
N ASP A 56 9.65 8.01 0.49
CA ASP A 56 10.84 7.88 1.35
C ASP A 56 10.54 8.54 2.69
N LEU A 57 9.88 7.78 3.59
CA LEU A 57 9.18 8.32 4.77
C LEU A 57 10.10 9.22 5.63
N PRO A 58 11.28 8.77 6.09
CA PRO A 58 12.08 9.54 7.04
C PRO A 58 12.69 10.81 6.42
N ASN A 59 12.73 10.89 5.08
CA ASN A 59 13.22 12.08 4.36
C ASN A 59 12.09 13.04 3.94
N ASP A 60 10.83 12.73 4.28
CA ASP A 60 9.63 13.51 3.99
C ASP A 60 9.51 13.90 2.50
N ARG A 61 9.69 12.92 1.61
CA ARG A 61 9.60 13.12 0.16
C ARG A 61 8.94 11.94 -0.55
N ILE A 62 8.34 12.25 -1.70
CA ILE A 62 7.97 11.25 -2.72
C ILE A 62 9.01 11.35 -3.83
N LEU A 63 9.52 10.21 -4.28
CA LEU A 63 10.46 10.09 -5.40
C LEU A 63 9.71 9.62 -6.65
N ARG A 64 10.26 9.97 -7.82
CA ARG A 64 9.79 9.55 -9.14
C ARG A 64 10.94 8.91 -9.90
N TRP A 65 10.71 7.71 -10.43
CA TRP A 65 11.56 7.09 -11.45
C TRP A 65 10.85 7.21 -12.79
N SER A 66 11.55 7.73 -13.79
CA SER A 66 11.07 7.82 -15.17
C SER A 66 11.53 6.61 -15.97
N GLU A 67 10.60 5.90 -16.61
CA GLU A 67 10.91 4.79 -17.51
C GLU A 67 11.63 5.28 -18.78
N GLU A 68 11.37 6.52 -19.21
CA GLU A 68 11.92 7.06 -20.45
C GLU A 68 13.40 7.46 -20.33
N THR A 69 13.81 7.93 -19.15
CA THR A 69 15.17 8.43 -18.91
C THR A 69 15.99 7.57 -17.96
N GLY A 70 15.34 6.66 -17.22
CA GLY A 70 15.94 5.89 -16.14
C GLY A 70 16.32 6.72 -14.90
N SER A 71 16.02 8.02 -14.87
CA SER A 71 16.42 8.92 -13.79
C SER A 71 15.45 8.89 -12.62
N VAL A 72 15.98 9.10 -11.41
CA VAL A 72 15.20 9.30 -10.20
C VAL A 72 15.31 10.76 -9.73
N GLU A 73 14.16 11.37 -9.45
CA GLU A 73 14.08 12.74 -8.94
C GLU A 73 13.06 12.86 -7.81
N VAL A 74 13.06 14.01 -7.12
CA VAL A 74 12.05 14.31 -6.10
C VAL A 74 10.77 14.77 -6.79
N TYR A 75 9.69 14.00 -6.62
CA TYR A 75 8.36 14.38 -7.07
C TYR A 75 7.72 15.43 -6.16
N ARG A 76 7.85 15.24 -4.83
CA ARG A 76 7.27 16.15 -3.83
C ARG A 76 8.11 16.20 -2.57
N ARG A 77 8.38 17.40 -2.06
CA ARG A 77 8.97 17.65 -0.74
C ARG A 77 8.55 19.05 -0.22
N PRO A 78 8.03 19.18 1.02
CA PRO A 78 7.68 18.10 1.95
C PRO A 78 6.48 17.28 1.44
N SER A 79 6.48 16.00 1.74
CA SER A 79 5.38 15.08 1.39
C SER A 79 4.29 14.97 2.46
N GLY A 80 4.55 15.43 3.69
CA GLY A 80 3.69 15.12 4.84
C GLY A 80 3.97 13.74 5.45
N ILE A 81 5.20 13.24 5.28
CA ILE A 81 5.62 11.88 5.62
C ILE A 81 4.62 10.89 4.99
N THR A 82 4.51 10.98 3.67
CA THR A 82 3.62 10.10 2.88
C THR A 82 4.12 8.66 2.99
N ASN A 83 3.20 7.71 3.11
CA ASN A 83 3.46 6.28 3.10
C ASN A 83 2.87 5.65 1.83
N GLY A 84 1.78 4.89 1.95
CA GLY A 84 1.08 4.25 0.85
C GLY A 84 0.54 5.22 -0.18
N ASN A 85 0.58 4.80 -1.44
CA ASN A 85 0.07 5.53 -2.58
C ASN A 85 -0.74 4.62 -3.50
N THR A 86 -1.74 5.19 -4.14
CA THR A 86 -2.53 4.53 -5.18
C THR A 86 -3.06 5.55 -6.20
N ARG A 87 -3.76 5.06 -7.22
CA ARG A 87 -4.44 5.89 -8.21
C ARG A 87 -5.94 5.74 -8.09
N ASP A 88 -6.64 6.87 -8.11
CA ASP A 88 -8.08 6.85 -8.27
C ASP A 88 -8.49 6.55 -9.71
N ARG A 89 -9.81 6.47 -9.94
CA ARG A 89 -10.39 6.16 -11.25
C ARG A 89 -10.28 7.29 -12.27
N GLN A 90 -9.81 8.46 -11.87
CA GLN A 90 -9.52 9.62 -12.71
C GLN A 90 -8.01 9.78 -12.96
N GLY A 91 -7.20 8.82 -12.50
CA GLY A 91 -5.75 8.82 -12.68
C GLY A 91 -4.98 9.70 -11.69
N ARG A 92 -5.65 10.27 -10.69
CA ARG A 92 -5.04 11.14 -9.67
C ARG A 92 -4.36 10.32 -8.57
N LEU A 93 -3.34 10.91 -7.95
CA LEU A 93 -2.61 10.30 -6.82
C LEU A 93 -3.45 10.40 -5.53
N VAL A 94 -3.71 9.27 -4.88
CA VAL A 94 -4.24 9.19 -3.52
C VAL A 94 -3.15 8.68 -2.60
N SER A 95 -2.95 9.34 -1.45
CA SER A 95 -1.81 9.11 -0.57
C SER A 95 -2.23 9.10 0.89
N CYS A 96 -1.59 8.22 1.65
CA CYS A 96 -1.64 8.17 3.11
C CYS A 96 -0.52 9.04 3.72
N GLN A 97 -0.84 9.95 4.65
CA GLN A 97 0.14 10.86 5.28
C GLN A 97 0.24 10.66 6.79
N HIS A 98 1.40 10.20 7.27
CA HIS A 98 1.65 9.98 8.70
C HIS A 98 1.73 11.30 9.48
N LYS A 99 2.31 12.36 8.92
CA LYS A 99 2.53 13.63 9.66
C LYS A 99 1.22 14.33 10.00
N LYS A 100 0.31 14.41 9.03
CA LYS A 100 -0.98 15.07 9.18
C LYS A 100 -2.07 14.12 9.71
N ARG A 101 -1.82 12.81 9.68
CA ARG A 101 -2.75 11.74 10.08
C ARG A 101 -3.99 11.77 9.18
N CYS A 102 -3.78 11.74 7.87
CA CYS A 102 -4.85 11.89 6.89
C CYS A 102 -4.60 11.13 5.57
N VAL A 103 -5.69 10.90 4.83
CA VAL A 103 -5.68 10.49 3.42
C VAL A 103 -5.93 11.71 2.56
N VAL A 104 -5.12 11.89 1.52
CA VAL A 104 -5.21 13.04 0.61
C VAL A 104 -5.28 12.60 -0.84
N ARG A 105 -5.82 13.47 -1.68
CA ARG A 105 -5.77 13.36 -3.14
C ARG A 105 -4.99 14.54 -3.71
N THR A 106 -4.11 14.25 -4.65
CA THR A 106 -3.47 15.28 -5.49
C THR A 106 -4.37 15.53 -6.69
N GLU A 107 -4.90 16.73 -6.80
CA GLU A 107 -5.73 17.16 -7.92
C GLU A 107 -4.88 17.37 -9.19
N SER A 108 -5.54 17.48 -10.34
CA SER A 108 -4.87 17.63 -11.65
C SER A 108 -4.06 18.92 -11.77
N ASP A 109 -4.41 19.96 -11.01
CA ASP A 109 -3.67 21.22 -10.91
C ASP A 109 -2.50 21.16 -9.89
N GLY A 110 -2.29 20.01 -9.24
CA GLY A 110 -1.30 19.80 -8.19
C GLY A 110 -1.78 20.16 -6.78
N GLY A 111 -2.99 20.68 -6.63
CA GLY A 111 -3.64 20.96 -5.35
C GLY A 111 -3.80 19.70 -4.49
N ILE A 112 -3.90 19.88 -3.17
CA ILE A 112 -4.08 18.77 -2.22
C ILE A 112 -5.44 18.89 -1.55
N THR A 113 -6.29 17.90 -1.78
CA THR A 113 -7.59 17.77 -1.10
C THR A 113 -7.47 16.71 -0.01
N VAL A 114 -7.89 17.06 1.21
CA VAL A 114 -8.02 16.09 2.32
C VAL A 114 -9.30 15.30 2.11
N LEU A 115 -9.17 13.97 2.06
CA LEU A 115 -10.28 13.05 1.90
C LEU A 115 -10.78 12.52 3.26
N ALA A 116 -9.85 12.31 4.19
CA ALA A 116 -10.15 11.86 5.55
C ALA A 116 -9.04 12.28 6.50
N ASP A 117 -9.35 12.91 7.63
CA ASP A 117 -8.40 13.24 8.71
C ASP A 117 -8.92 12.86 10.11
N SER A 118 -10.18 12.44 10.19
CA SER A 118 -10.86 12.11 11.42
C SER A 118 -12.01 11.12 11.17
N PHE A 119 -12.40 10.41 12.23
CA PHE A 119 -13.56 9.54 12.29
C PHE A 119 -14.25 9.73 13.63
N GLU A 120 -15.56 9.98 13.62
CA GLU A 120 -16.37 10.25 14.82
C GLU A 120 -15.78 11.33 15.75
N GLY A 121 -15.24 12.39 15.15
CA GLY A 121 -14.64 13.52 15.87
C GLY A 121 -13.24 13.26 16.46
N ARG A 122 -12.64 12.09 16.22
CA ARG A 122 -11.28 11.73 16.65
C ARG A 122 -10.36 11.66 15.47
N ARG A 123 -9.08 12.00 15.66
CA ARG A 123 -8.10 11.96 14.57
C ARG A 123 -7.72 10.52 14.24
N LEU A 124 -7.57 10.24 12.95
CA LEU A 124 -6.99 8.97 12.45
C LEU A 124 -5.62 8.73 13.10
N ASN A 125 -5.16 7.49 13.23
CA ASN A 125 -3.85 7.19 13.81
C ASN A 125 -2.71 7.69 12.93
N SER A 126 -2.49 7.02 11.82
CA SER A 126 -1.50 7.32 10.79
C SER A 126 -1.79 6.40 9.61
N PRO A 127 -2.67 6.81 8.67
CA PRO A 127 -3.04 5.98 7.52
C PRO A 127 -1.79 5.42 6.84
N ASN A 128 -1.79 4.13 6.49
CA ASN A 128 -0.60 3.41 6.08
C ASN A 128 -0.59 3.02 4.61
N ASP A 129 -1.46 2.11 4.17
CA ASP A 129 -1.67 1.78 2.74
C ASP A 129 -3.12 2.10 2.32
N VAL A 130 -3.33 2.28 1.01
CA VAL A 130 -4.61 2.73 0.43
C VAL A 130 -4.85 2.11 -0.95
N ILE A 131 -6.10 1.75 -1.23
CA ILE A 131 -6.57 1.26 -2.53
C ILE A 131 -7.87 1.98 -2.94
N VAL A 132 -8.16 2.01 -4.24
CA VAL A 132 -9.41 2.56 -4.78
C VAL A 132 -10.14 1.45 -5.54
N LYS A 133 -11.38 1.19 -5.14
CA LYS A 133 -12.27 0.21 -5.75
C LYS A 133 -12.88 0.74 -7.05
N SER A 134 -13.42 -0.13 -7.89
CA SER A 134 -14.03 0.20 -9.19
C SER A 134 -15.21 1.17 -9.09
N ASP A 135 -15.94 1.14 -7.97
CA ASP A 135 -17.03 2.08 -7.65
C ASP A 135 -16.54 3.46 -7.16
N GLY A 136 -15.22 3.67 -7.09
CA GLY A 136 -14.61 4.92 -6.64
C GLY A 136 -14.46 5.05 -5.13
N SER A 137 -14.94 4.08 -4.33
CA SER A 137 -14.68 4.08 -2.89
C SER A 137 -13.20 3.86 -2.59
N ILE A 138 -12.72 4.49 -1.53
CA ILE A 138 -11.32 4.50 -1.14
C ILE A 138 -11.19 3.73 0.17
N TRP A 139 -10.33 2.72 0.20
CA TRP A 139 -10.14 1.86 1.35
C TRP A 139 -8.71 1.99 1.85
N PHE A 140 -8.53 2.17 3.16
CA PHE A 140 -7.21 2.40 3.73
C PHE A 140 -7.07 1.79 5.12
N THR A 141 -5.83 1.47 5.49
CA THR A 141 -5.47 0.96 6.82
C THR A 141 -4.96 2.08 7.70
N ASP A 142 -5.30 2.04 8.99
CA ASP A 142 -4.92 3.10 9.95
C ASP A 142 -4.23 2.55 11.22
N PRO A 143 -3.09 1.85 11.07
CA PRO A 143 -2.27 1.45 12.20
C PRO A 143 -1.55 2.66 12.84
N PRO A 144 -1.08 2.55 14.10
CA PRO A 144 -0.42 3.65 14.82
C PRO A 144 1.09 3.79 14.52
N PHE A 145 1.60 3.24 13.41
CA PHE A 145 3.03 3.22 13.11
C PHE A 145 3.65 4.64 13.04
N GLY A 146 3.02 5.54 12.29
CA GLY A 146 3.45 6.93 12.11
C GLY A 146 3.35 7.79 13.37
N ILE A 147 2.65 7.32 14.41
CA ILE A 147 2.55 8.02 15.70
C ILE A 147 3.31 7.32 16.84
N SER A 148 3.94 6.18 16.57
CA SER A 148 4.70 5.42 17.57
C SER A 148 6.08 6.02 17.86
N GLY A 149 6.61 6.85 16.97
CA GLY A 149 7.94 7.46 17.08
C GLY A 149 8.17 8.58 16.07
N TYR A 150 9.44 8.95 15.88
CA TYR A 150 9.85 10.05 14.99
C TYR A 150 10.55 9.59 13.71
N TYR A 151 10.80 8.29 13.54
CA TYR A 151 11.48 7.78 12.36
C TYR A 151 10.58 7.81 11.13
N GLU A 152 9.32 7.40 11.29
CA GLU A 152 8.32 7.30 10.20
C GLU A 152 7.17 8.29 10.37
N GLY A 153 7.28 9.27 11.28
CA GLY A 153 6.18 10.17 11.56
C GLY A 153 6.41 11.09 12.75
N CYS A 154 5.36 11.35 13.52
CA CYS A 154 5.37 12.27 14.65
C CYS A 154 4.71 11.61 15.85
N LYS A 155 5.47 11.41 16.94
CA LYS A 155 4.99 10.73 18.14
C LYS A 155 3.72 11.41 18.68
N ALA A 156 2.64 10.64 18.83
CA ALA A 156 1.36 11.11 19.36
C ALA A 156 0.59 9.95 20.00
N PRO A 157 -0.33 10.21 20.95
CA PRO A 157 -1.25 9.19 21.42
C PRO A 157 -2.28 8.85 20.33
N ALA A 158 -2.66 7.57 20.24
CA ALA A 158 -3.77 7.11 19.42
C ALA A 158 -5.10 7.55 20.04
N GLU A 159 -6.07 7.92 19.20
CA GLU A 159 -7.44 8.28 19.60
C GLU A 159 -8.47 7.24 19.14
N LEU A 160 -8.06 6.36 18.22
CA LEU A 160 -8.86 5.32 17.58
C LEU A 160 -8.10 3.97 17.63
N PRO A 161 -8.80 2.82 17.65
CA PRO A 161 -8.18 1.52 17.41
C PRO A 161 -7.55 1.43 16.01
N ALA A 162 -6.72 0.41 15.79
CA ALA A 162 -6.18 0.15 14.45
C ALA A 162 -7.27 -0.51 13.57
N ASN A 163 -7.78 0.26 12.62
CA ASN A 163 -8.93 -0.10 11.80
C ASN A 163 -8.59 -0.11 10.31
N VAL A 164 -9.49 -0.70 9.53
CA VAL A 164 -9.60 -0.48 8.08
C VAL A 164 -10.83 0.37 7.84
N TYR A 165 -10.68 1.42 7.06
CA TYR A 165 -11.74 2.37 6.75
C TYR A 165 -12.09 2.33 5.26
N ARG A 166 -13.35 2.69 4.96
CA ARG A 166 -13.87 2.97 3.62
C ARG A 166 -14.34 4.43 3.57
N ILE A 167 -13.97 5.15 2.53
CA ILE A 167 -14.54 6.43 2.15
C ILE A 167 -15.48 6.15 0.97
N ASP A 168 -16.75 6.55 1.09
CA ASP A 168 -17.71 6.43 0.01
C ASP A 168 -17.30 7.31 -1.18
N GLY A 169 -17.30 6.72 -2.38
CA GLY A 169 -16.85 7.39 -3.60
C GLY A 169 -17.76 8.52 -4.08
N VAL A 170 -19.00 8.59 -3.58
CA VAL A 170 -20.00 9.59 -3.96
C VAL A 170 -20.21 10.60 -2.85
N THR A 171 -20.50 10.14 -1.63
CA THR A 171 -20.85 11.01 -0.50
C THR A 171 -19.64 11.52 0.26
N GLY A 172 -18.50 10.82 0.17
CA GLY A 172 -17.32 11.08 1.00
C GLY A 172 -17.47 10.63 2.44
N GLU A 173 -18.55 9.92 2.80
CA GLU A 173 -18.77 9.40 4.14
C GLU A 173 -17.73 8.33 4.48
N ILE A 174 -17.20 8.38 5.70
CA ILE A 174 -16.19 7.46 6.19
C ILE A 174 -16.86 6.43 7.11
N SER A 175 -16.58 5.14 6.88
CA SER A 175 -16.99 4.05 7.76
C SER A 175 -15.80 3.18 8.16
N ALA A 176 -15.81 2.64 9.39
CA ALA A 176 -14.89 1.58 9.79
C ALA A 176 -15.45 0.24 9.31
N VAL A 177 -14.76 -0.41 8.36
CA VAL A 177 -15.20 -1.67 7.75
C VAL A 177 -14.61 -2.89 8.45
N LEU A 178 -13.45 -2.73 9.09
CA LEU A 178 -12.86 -3.69 10.02
C LEU A 178 -12.34 -2.95 11.23
N THR A 179 -12.66 -3.47 12.41
CA THR A 179 -12.22 -2.90 13.68
C THR A 179 -11.31 -3.86 14.42
N ASP A 180 -10.34 -3.32 15.16
CA ASP A 180 -9.44 -4.08 16.04
C ASP A 180 -8.61 -5.17 15.30
N ILE A 181 -8.08 -4.81 14.14
CA ILE A 181 -7.17 -5.68 13.39
C ILE A 181 -5.75 -5.54 13.96
N ALA A 182 -5.04 -6.66 14.09
CA ALA A 182 -3.68 -6.68 14.60
C ALA A 182 -2.67 -6.10 13.58
N GLY A 183 -2.51 -4.78 13.59
CA GLY A 183 -1.58 -4.06 12.70
C GLY A 183 -1.99 -4.14 11.23
N PRO A 184 -3.18 -3.65 10.84
CA PRO A 184 -3.62 -3.62 9.45
C PRO A 184 -2.59 -2.84 8.63
N ASN A 185 -2.13 -3.42 7.52
CA ASN A 185 -1.03 -2.86 6.74
C ASN A 185 -1.36 -2.81 5.23
N GLY A 186 -0.68 -3.57 4.37
CA GLY A 186 -1.05 -3.68 2.96
C GLY A 186 -2.42 -4.32 2.74
N LEU A 187 -3.14 -3.85 1.71
CA LEU A 187 -4.45 -4.37 1.31
C LEU A 187 -4.63 -4.34 -0.21
N ALA A 188 -5.41 -5.29 -0.73
CA ALA A 188 -5.81 -5.31 -2.15
C ALA A 188 -7.11 -6.08 -2.35
N PHE A 189 -7.88 -5.71 -3.37
CA PHE A 189 -9.02 -6.50 -3.84
C PHE A 189 -8.57 -7.61 -4.80
N SER A 190 -9.34 -8.70 -4.87
CA SER A 190 -9.30 -9.62 -6.00
C SER A 190 -9.69 -8.92 -7.31
N PRO A 191 -9.37 -9.47 -8.50
CA PRO A 191 -9.67 -8.81 -9.78
C PRO A 191 -11.16 -8.51 -10.00
N ASP A 192 -12.03 -9.37 -9.49
CA ASP A 192 -13.49 -9.23 -9.51
C ASP A 192 -14.06 -8.45 -8.32
N GLU A 193 -13.19 -7.97 -7.42
CA GLU A 193 -13.49 -7.27 -6.18
C GLU A 193 -14.45 -8.01 -5.23
N SER A 194 -14.60 -9.33 -5.38
CA SER A 194 -15.42 -10.15 -4.47
C SER A 194 -14.70 -10.47 -3.16
N LYS A 195 -13.38 -10.29 -3.11
CA LYS A 195 -12.52 -10.55 -1.95
C LYS A 195 -11.60 -9.38 -1.66
N LEU A 196 -11.28 -9.18 -0.38
CA LEU A 196 -10.21 -8.30 0.06
C LEU A 196 -9.14 -9.11 0.81
N TYR A 197 -7.89 -8.87 0.45
CA TYR A 197 -6.71 -9.39 1.13
C TYR A 197 -6.12 -8.30 2.01
N LEU A 198 -5.74 -8.65 3.24
CA LEU A 198 -5.23 -7.71 4.23
C LEU A 198 -4.03 -8.32 4.96
N VAL A 199 -2.95 -7.55 5.07
CA VAL A 199 -1.82 -7.88 5.94
C VAL A 199 -2.14 -7.48 7.39
N GLU A 200 -2.06 -8.45 8.29
CA GLU A 200 -2.15 -8.26 9.74
C GLU A 200 -0.74 -8.36 10.33
N SER A 201 0.00 -7.25 10.28
CA SER A 201 1.43 -7.21 10.53
C SER A 201 1.84 -7.36 12.00
N ARG A 202 0.88 -7.34 12.92
CA ARG A 202 1.08 -7.58 14.36
C ARG A 202 0.30 -8.79 14.87
N ALA A 203 -0.29 -9.59 13.98
CA ALA A 203 -0.88 -10.87 14.37
C ALA A 203 0.14 -11.75 15.09
N GLN A 204 -0.35 -12.61 15.99
CA GLN A 204 0.45 -13.50 16.81
C GLN A 204 -0.01 -14.96 16.58
N PRO A 205 0.91 -15.94 16.56
CA PRO A 205 2.35 -15.80 16.79
C PRO A 205 3.13 -15.22 15.59
N ASN A 206 2.54 -15.24 14.39
CA ASN A 206 3.17 -14.78 13.15
C ASN A 206 2.30 -13.72 12.48
N ARG A 207 2.90 -12.92 11.58
CA ARG A 207 2.13 -12.09 10.65
C ARG A 207 1.22 -12.96 9.79
N LEU A 208 0.06 -12.44 9.44
CA LEU A 208 -0.90 -13.13 8.60
C LEU A 208 -1.24 -12.27 7.37
N ILE A 209 -1.59 -12.94 6.27
CA ILE A 209 -2.40 -12.34 5.21
C ILE A 209 -3.78 -12.98 5.33
N SER A 210 -4.77 -12.18 5.70
CA SER A 210 -6.17 -12.61 5.76
C SER A 210 -6.90 -12.33 4.46
N GLU A 211 -7.88 -13.17 4.16
CA GLU A 211 -8.85 -13.02 3.08
C GLU A 211 -10.22 -12.77 3.69
N TRP A 212 -10.97 -11.86 3.10
CA TRP A 212 -12.32 -11.48 3.49
C TRP A 212 -13.25 -11.50 2.28
N ASP A 213 -14.49 -11.93 2.46
CA ASP A 213 -15.53 -11.73 1.47
C ASP A 213 -15.98 -10.26 1.50
N VAL A 214 -16.05 -9.62 0.35
CA VAL A 214 -16.73 -8.33 0.21
C VAL A 214 -18.23 -8.58 0.26
N THR A 215 -18.95 -7.82 1.08
CA THR A 215 -20.39 -7.98 1.23
C THR A 215 -21.13 -7.71 -0.08
N VAL A 216 -22.34 -8.25 -0.24
CA VAL A 216 -23.11 -8.16 -1.49
C VAL A 216 -23.40 -6.71 -1.91
N ASP A 217 -23.56 -5.81 -0.94
CA ASP A 217 -23.73 -4.37 -1.17
C ASP A 217 -22.41 -3.63 -1.46
N GLY A 218 -21.26 -4.30 -1.34
CA GLY A 218 -19.94 -3.76 -1.67
C GLY A 218 -19.35 -2.82 -0.62
N VAL A 219 -19.99 -2.64 0.53
CA VAL A 219 -19.60 -1.61 1.51
C VAL A 219 -18.89 -2.17 2.76
N GLY A 220 -18.88 -3.48 2.96
CA GLY A 220 -18.32 -4.15 4.13
C GLY A 220 -17.53 -5.41 3.80
N LEU A 221 -17.04 -6.05 4.86
CA LEU A 221 -16.24 -7.28 4.79
C LEU A 221 -16.79 -8.33 5.77
N ALA A 222 -16.74 -9.60 5.36
CA ALA A 222 -17.25 -10.72 6.14
C ALA A 222 -16.38 -11.97 5.99
N ASN A 223 -16.68 -13.00 6.78
CA ASN A 223 -16.14 -14.36 6.66
C ASN A 223 -14.59 -14.41 6.59
N ARG A 224 -13.92 -13.77 7.56
CA ARG A 224 -12.45 -13.79 7.68
C ARG A 224 -11.88 -15.19 7.57
N ARG A 225 -10.84 -15.34 6.74
CA ARG A 225 -10.03 -16.56 6.61
C ARG A 225 -8.56 -16.19 6.66
N THR A 226 -7.73 -17.03 7.29
CA THR A 226 -6.28 -16.92 7.11
C THR A 226 -5.94 -17.52 5.75
N LEU A 227 -5.40 -16.70 4.85
CA LEU A 227 -4.94 -17.16 3.54
C LEU A 227 -3.49 -17.63 3.61
N ILE A 228 -2.62 -16.83 4.25
CA ILE A 228 -1.21 -17.14 4.44
C ILE A 228 -0.84 -16.88 5.90
N ASP A 229 -0.24 -17.88 6.55
CA ASP A 229 0.57 -17.70 7.76
C ASP A 229 2.01 -17.43 7.32
N CYS A 230 2.54 -16.26 7.66
CA CYS A 230 3.84 -15.83 7.14
C CYS A 230 5.01 -16.55 7.83
N GLY A 231 4.80 -17.31 8.90
CA GLY A 231 5.87 -17.92 9.67
C GLY A 231 6.87 -16.88 10.16
N GLN A 232 8.14 -16.99 9.72
CA GLN A 232 9.19 -16.01 10.02
C GLN A 232 9.18 -14.80 9.09
N GLY A 233 8.33 -14.79 8.06
CA GLY A 233 8.25 -13.73 7.07
C GLY A 233 7.59 -12.46 7.60
N THR A 234 8.08 -11.31 7.11
CA THR A 234 7.54 -9.99 7.43
C THR A 234 6.81 -9.39 6.23
N ALA A 235 5.61 -9.92 5.93
CA ALA A 235 4.74 -9.36 4.90
C ALA A 235 4.33 -7.91 5.24
N ASP A 236 4.29 -7.04 4.23
CA ASP A 236 3.97 -5.61 4.38
C ASP A 236 2.92 -5.14 3.34
N GLY A 237 3.32 -4.40 2.31
CA GLY A 237 2.46 -4.08 1.15
C GLY A 237 2.23 -5.30 0.24
N LEU A 238 1.06 -5.36 -0.43
CA LEU A 238 0.77 -6.35 -1.46
C LEU A 238 -0.06 -5.75 -2.60
N ARG A 239 -0.02 -6.39 -3.77
CA ARG A 239 -0.91 -6.13 -4.92
C ARG A 239 -1.41 -7.44 -5.51
N VAL A 240 -2.47 -7.38 -6.30
CA VAL A 240 -3.06 -8.54 -6.98
C VAL A 240 -2.99 -8.31 -8.48
N ASP A 241 -2.53 -9.31 -9.23
CA ASP A 241 -2.51 -9.25 -10.69
C ASP A 241 -3.84 -9.66 -11.32
N VAL A 242 -3.93 -9.52 -12.65
CA VAL A 242 -5.16 -9.80 -13.42
C VAL A 242 -5.59 -11.27 -13.41
N ASP A 243 -4.68 -12.19 -13.09
CA ASP A 243 -4.96 -13.62 -12.99
C ASP A 243 -5.33 -14.03 -11.54
N GLY A 244 -5.33 -13.08 -10.60
CA GLY A 244 -5.68 -13.28 -9.20
C GLY A 244 -4.53 -13.72 -8.29
N ASN A 245 -3.27 -13.61 -8.74
CA ASN A 245 -2.13 -13.92 -7.88
C ASN A 245 -1.78 -12.73 -6.99
N LEU A 246 -1.39 -13.02 -5.74
CA LEU A 246 -0.90 -12.02 -4.79
C LEU A 246 0.61 -11.83 -4.97
N TRP A 247 1.02 -10.57 -5.15
CA TRP A 247 2.40 -10.11 -5.18
C TRP A 247 2.68 -9.36 -3.88
N CYS A 248 3.37 -10.02 -2.95
CA CYS A 248 3.59 -9.51 -1.59
C CYS A 248 5.02 -9.00 -1.41
N GLY A 249 5.16 -7.79 -0.88
CA GLY A 249 6.41 -7.34 -0.27
C GLY A 249 6.72 -8.22 0.94
N TRP A 250 7.91 -8.79 0.97
CA TRP A 250 8.26 -9.83 1.94
C TRP A 250 9.69 -9.62 2.46
N GLY A 251 9.82 -9.43 3.77
CA GLY A 251 11.11 -9.44 4.46
C GLY A 251 11.36 -10.76 5.20
N MET A 252 12.61 -10.93 5.66
CA MET A 252 13.05 -11.97 6.59
C MET A 252 13.55 -11.36 7.88
#